data_AF-A0A925M7U2-F1
#
_entry.id   AF-A0A925M7U2-F1
#
_cell.length_a   1.000
_cell.length_b   1.000
_cell.length_c   1.000
_cell.angle_alpha   90.00
_cell.angle_beta   90.00
_cell.angle_gamma   90.00
#
_symmetry.space_group_name_H-M   'P 1'
#
loop_
_entity.id
_entity.type
_entity.pdbx_description
1 polymer ?
#
loop_
_entity_poly.entity_id
_entity_poly.type
_entity_poly.pdbx_seq_one_letter_code
_entity_poly.pdbx_strand_id
1 'polypeptide(L)'
;MNAQNKPQSFQVNIAEGRAYWNAGILWIMLATAEDTDGQYSCMEELLPHGPAAPPHIHEAADETFYVLEGEATFFVEDQLIKATAGSFVAIPRGTKHAFQIDSETARLLNTYVPAGFEYTIMATAVPAETRTLPPASMPFPDLEQANQAIEQVTKKYPAAKTINLGDFTR
;
A
#
# COMPACT_ATOMS: atom_id res chain seq x y z
N MET A 1 -26.39 -8.43 -8.82
CA MET A 1 -26.33 -7.57 -7.62
C MET A 1 -27.29 -8.13 -6.60
N ASN A 2 -26.81 -8.87 -5.60
CA ASN A 2 -27.65 -9.31 -4.48
C ASN A 2 -27.74 -8.15 -3.50
N ALA A 3 -28.96 -7.75 -3.14
CA ALA A 3 -29.29 -6.56 -2.36
C ALA A 3 -28.93 -6.67 -0.87
N GLN A 4 -27.86 -7.38 -0.50
CA GLN A 4 -27.70 -7.91 0.85
C GLN A 4 -26.52 -7.39 1.66
N ASN A 5 -25.78 -6.36 1.20
CA ASN A 5 -24.96 -5.50 2.08
C ASN A 5 -24.51 -4.26 1.30
N LYS A 6 -25.31 -3.19 1.32
CA LYS A 6 -24.84 -1.89 0.83
C LYS A 6 -23.78 -1.36 1.81
N PRO A 7 -22.60 -0.90 1.35
CA PRO A 7 -21.64 -0.20 2.20
C PRO A 7 -22.31 0.90 3.01
N GLN A 8 -22.03 0.94 4.32
CA GLN A 8 -22.49 2.01 5.20
C GLN A 8 -21.49 3.15 5.19
N SER A 9 -21.94 4.36 5.53
CA SER A 9 -21.03 5.48 5.76
C SER A 9 -20.29 5.26 7.08
N PHE A 10 -18.99 5.54 7.10
CA PHE A 10 -18.14 5.41 8.28
C PHE A 10 -17.11 6.55 8.32
N GLN A 11 -16.47 6.74 9.47
CA GLN A 11 -15.31 7.62 9.63
C GLN A 11 -14.20 6.87 10.38
N VAL A 12 -12.96 7.06 9.94
CA VAL A 12 -11.76 6.57 10.64
C VAL A 12 -10.89 7.77 10.99
N ASN A 13 -10.49 7.87 12.26
CA ASN A 13 -9.43 8.77 12.69
C ASN A 13 -8.13 7.99 12.73
N ILE A 14 -7.04 8.54 12.19
CA ILE A 14 -5.73 7.87 12.12
C ILE A 14 -5.14 7.52 13.50
N ALA A 15 -5.53 8.24 14.55
CA ALA A 15 -5.14 7.93 15.91
C ALA A 15 -5.71 6.57 16.38
N GLU A 16 -6.87 6.19 15.86
CA GLU A 16 -7.65 5.03 16.29
C GLU A 16 -7.72 3.92 15.23
N GLY A 17 -7.36 4.23 13.98
CA GLY A 17 -7.37 3.28 12.86
C GLY A 17 -6.47 2.07 13.10
N ARG A 18 -6.82 0.94 12.47
CA ARG A 18 -5.98 -0.27 12.48
C ARG A 18 -4.65 0.07 11.85
N ALA A 19 -3.57 -0.12 12.60
CA ALA A 19 -2.23 0.25 12.17
C ALA A 19 -1.29 -0.96 12.20
N TYR A 20 -0.39 -0.99 11.23
CA TYR A 20 0.47 -2.11 10.95
C TYR A 20 1.86 -1.63 10.58
N TRP A 21 2.88 -2.35 11.03
CA TRP A 21 4.25 -2.21 10.55
C TRP A 21 4.56 -3.30 9.53
N ASN A 22 4.99 -2.89 8.34
CA ASN A 22 5.37 -3.80 7.26
C ASN A 22 6.40 -3.10 6.35
N ALA A 23 7.44 -3.83 5.94
CA ALA A 23 8.49 -3.32 5.04
C ALA A 23 9.13 -1.97 5.46
N GLY A 24 9.27 -1.72 6.76
CA GLY A 24 9.82 -0.44 7.26
C GLY A 24 8.83 0.74 7.27
N ILE A 25 7.58 0.49 6.88
CA ILE A 25 6.51 1.49 6.74
C ILE A 25 5.48 1.30 7.86
N LEU A 26 4.91 2.41 8.34
CA LEU A 26 3.68 2.39 9.12
C LEU A 26 2.49 2.55 8.17
N TRP A 27 1.59 1.56 8.18
CA TRP A 27 0.36 1.53 7.40
C TRP A 27 -0.83 1.71 8.32
N ILE A 28 -1.68 2.70 8.06
CA ILE A 28 -2.94 2.92 8.79
C ILE A 28 -4.10 2.67 7.82
N MET A 29 -4.93 1.68 8.12
CA MET A 29 -6.07 1.33 7.28
C MET A 29 -7.20 2.36 7.46
N LEU A 30 -7.58 3.03 6.38
CA LEU A 30 -8.70 3.99 6.36
C LEU A 30 -9.97 3.38 5.79
N ALA A 31 -9.85 2.51 4.77
CA ALA A 31 -10.94 1.75 4.18
C ALA A 31 -10.41 0.41 3.64
N THR A 32 -11.15 -0.68 3.85
CA THR A 32 -10.82 -2.01 3.30
C THR A 32 -11.91 -2.52 2.37
N ALA A 33 -11.67 -3.65 1.70
CA ALA A 33 -12.68 -4.32 0.87
C ALA A 33 -13.98 -4.63 1.64
N GLU A 34 -13.89 -4.90 2.95
CA GLU A 34 -15.06 -5.12 3.80
C GLU A 34 -15.91 -3.86 3.96
N ASP A 35 -15.26 -2.70 4.11
CA ASP A 35 -15.92 -1.42 4.29
C ASP A 35 -16.58 -0.92 2.98
N THR A 36 -16.02 -1.28 1.83
CA THR A 36 -16.36 -0.70 0.52
C THR A 36 -17.07 -1.64 -0.45
N ASP A 37 -17.39 -2.87 -0.01
CA ASP A 37 -17.87 -3.96 -0.88
C ASP A 37 -16.89 -4.23 -2.04
N GLY A 38 -15.60 -4.24 -1.70
CA GLY A 38 -14.50 -4.52 -2.62
C GLY A 38 -14.18 -3.41 -3.62
N GLN A 39 -14.88 -2.27 -3.59
CA GLN A 39 -14.73 -1.23 -4.62
C GLN A 39 -13.40 -0.48 -4.55
N TYR A 40 -12.91 -0.19 -3.34
CA TYR A 40 -11.60 0.43 -3.14
C TYR A 40 -11.07 0.16 -1.75
N SER A 41 -9.76 0.23 -1.57
CA SER A 41 -9.14 0.34 -0.25
C SER A 41 -8.29 1.59 -0.19
N CYS A 42 -8.15 2.16 1.01
CA CYS A 42 -7.40 3.38 1.23
C CYS A 42 -6.61 3.25 2.53
N MET A 43 -5.34 3.62 2.47
CA MET A 43 -4.42 3.60 3.58
C MET A 43 -3.69 4.93 3.66
N GLU A 44 -3.31 5.31 4.88
CA GLU A 44 -2.26 6.29 5.07
C GLU A 44 -0.96 5.58 5.41
N GLU A 45 0.11 5.99 4.75
CA GLU A 45 1.45 5.47 4.95
C GLU A 45 2.36 6.54 5.54
N LEU A 46 3.20 6.17 6.51
CA LEU A 46 4.38 6.93 6.90
C LEU A 46 5.61 6.10 6.53
N LEU A 47 6.45 6.68 5.67
CA LEU A 47 7.59 6.02 5.04
C LEU A 47 8.91 6.71 5.41
N PRO A 48 10.01 5.96 5.61
CA PRO A 48 11.35 6.52 5.77
C PRO A 48 11.96 6.92 4.42
N HIS A 49 13.03 7.71 4.47
CA HIS A 49 13.89 7.97 3.31
C HIS A 49 14.38 6.69 2.63
N GLY A 50 14.41 6.71 1.28
CA GLY A 50 14.96 5.64 0.46
C GLY A 50 13.91 4.84 -0.32
N PRO A 51 14.28 3.66 -0.85
CA PRO A 51 13.38 2.83 -1.63
C PRO A 51 12.15 2.40 -0.82
N ALA A 52 10.95 2.61 -1.36
CA ALA A 52 9.69 2.30 -0.68
C ALA A 52 8.99 1.08 -1.29
N ALA A 53 8.91 1.01 -2.63
CA ALA A 53 8.43 -0.17 -3.35
C ALA A 53 9.38 -0.52 -4.50
N PRO A 54 9.84 -1.79 -4.60
CA PRO A 54 10.65 -2.24 -5.74
C PRO A 54 9.80 -2.28 -7.03
N PRO A 55 10.41 -2.41 -8.22
CA PRO A 55 9.69 -2.57 -9.48
C PRO A 55 8.63 -3.68 -9.46
N HIS A 56 7.37 -3.32 -9.72
CA HIS A 56 6.25 -4.25 -9.73
C HIS A 56 5.11 -3.82 -10.68
N ILE A 57 4.12 -4.71 -10.82
CA ILE A 57 2.88 -4.51 -11.59
C ILE A 57 1.69 -5.04 -10.78
N HIS A 58 0.63 -4.24 -10.69
CA HIS A 58 -0.70 -4.69 -10.30
C HIS A 58 -1.53 -4.97 -11.56
N GLU A 59 -1.82 -6.23 -11.90
CA GLU A 59 -2.52 -6.56 -13.15
C GLU A 59 -4.01 -6.14 -13.14
N ALA A 60 -4.61 -6.08 -11.94
CA ALA A 60 -6.05 -5.98 -11.78
C ALA A 60 -6.51 -4.79 -10.94
N ALA A 61 -5.59 -4.04 -10.32
CA ALA A 61 -5.89 -2.86 -9.51
C ALA A 61 -5.15 -1.64 -10.05
N ASP A 62 -5.88 -0.53 -10.16
CA ASP A 62 -5.25 0.78 -10.28
C ASP A 62 -4.76 1.20 -8.89
N GLU A 63 -3.60 1.85 -8.83
CA GLU A 63 -3.02 2.37 -7.59
C GLU A 63 -2.91 3.89 -7.70
N THR A 64 -3.19 4.59 -6.61
CA THR A 64 -3.03 6.05 -6.56
C THR A 64 -2.34 6.49 -5.28
N PHE A 65 -1.60 7.58 -5.38
CA PHE A 65 -0.90 8.22 -4.28
C PHE A 65 -1.28 9.69 -4.19
N TYR A 66 -1.54 10.17 -2.98
CA TYR A 66 -1.61 11.59 -2.68
C TYR A 66 -0.54 11.94 -1.64
N VAL A 67 0.40 12.81 -1.99
CA VAL A 67 1.47 13.20 -1.07
C VAL A 67 0.92 14.19 -0.05
N LEU A 68 0.82 13.79 1.20
CA LEU A 68 0.38 14.65 2.31
C LEU A 68 1.56 15.48 2.84
N GLU A 69 2.70 14.83 3.05
CA GLU A 69 3.92 15.44 3.59
C GLU A 69 5.16 14.80 2.93
N GLY A 70 6.25 15.58 2.80
CA GLY A 70 7.51 15.11 2.23
C GLY A 70 7.55 15.14 0.69
N GLU A 71 8.51 14.39 0.14
CA GLU A 71 8.79 14.31 -1.29
C GLU A 71 9.08 12.86 -1.70
N ALA A 72 8.56 12.45 -2.84
CA ALA A 72 8.73 11.12 -3.41
C ALA A 72 9.02 11.19 -4.92
N THR A 73 9.79 10.22 -5.40
CA THR A 73 10.02 10.01 -6.83
C THR A 73 9.42 8.68 -7.24
N PHE A 74 8.51 8.74 -8.22
CA PHE A 74 7.89 7.58 -8.85
C PHE A 74 8.57 7.28 -10.18
N PHE A 75 8.87 6.01 -10.41
CA PHE A 75 9.36 5.48 -11.67
C PHE A 75 8.20 4.73 -12.30
N VAL A 76 7.65 5.24 -13.41
CA VAL A 76 6.43 4.71 -14.04
C VAL A 76 6.72 4.49 -15.50
N GLU A 77 6.82 3.23 -15.92
CA GLU A 77 7.37 2.85 -17.23
C GLU A 77 8.73 3.54 -17.50
N ASP A 78 8.76 4.42 -18.50
CA ASP A 78 9.95 5.20 -18.90
C ASP A 78 9.96 6.62 -18.30
N GLN A 79 9.03 6.93 -17.39
CA GLN A 79 8.88 8.25 -16.78
C GLN A 79 9.39 8.29 -15.34
N LEU A 80 9.98 9.44 -15.00
CA LEU A 80 10.33 9.80 -13.62
C LEU A 80 9.46 10.97 -13.20
N ILE A 81 8.63 10.75 -12.19
CA ILE A 81 7.67 11.72 -11.67
C ILE A 81 8.11 12.12 -10.27
N LYS A 82 8.54 13.37 -10.11
CA LYS A 82 8.79 13.96 -8.79
C LYS A 82 7.50 14.51 -8.23
N ALA A 83 7.14 14.08 -7.02
CA ALA A 83 5.91 14.46 -6.35
C ALA A 83 6.23 15.03 -4.97
N THR A 84 5.77 16.24 -4.71
CA THR A 84 5.86 16.91 -3.40
C THR A 84 4.48 17.00 -2.77
N ALA A 85 4.39 17.40 -1.49
CA ALA A 85 3.11 17.59 -0.80
C ALA A 85 2.06 18.35 -1.65
N GLY A 86 0.84 17.79 -1.71
CA GLY A 86 -0.26 18.26 -2.56
C GLY A 86 -0.33 17.60 -3.94
N SER A 87 0.66 16.78 -4.32
CA SER A 87 0.69 16.06 -5.60
C SER A 87 -0.17 14.81 -5.56
N PHE A 88 -0.89 14.55 -6.65
CA PHE A 88 -1.61 13.29 -6.88
C PHE A 88 -0.95 12.52 -8.03
N VAL A 89 -0.69 11.24 -7.83
CA VAL A 89 -0.10 10.32 -8.82
C VAL A 89 -1.05 9.15 -9.00
N ALA A 90 -1.43 8.85 -10.23
CA ALA A 90 -2.26 7.70 -10.57
C ALA A 90 -1.47 6.73 -11.44
N ILE A 91 -1.52 5.46 -11.07
CA ILE A 91 -0.86 4.34 -11.73
C ILE A 91 -1.95 3.35 -12.17
N PRO A 92 -2.35 3.38 -13.45
CA PRO A 92 -3.31 2.42 -13.97
C PRO A 92 -2.80 0.97 -13.82
N ARG A 93 -3.72 0.03 -13.66
CA ARG A 93 -3.40 -1.40 -13.65
C ARG A 93 -2.61 -1.81 -14.89
N GLY A 94 -1.71 -2.78 -14.73
CA GLY A 94 -0.83 -3.28 -15.79
C GLY A 94 0.37 -2.38 -16.07
N THR A 95 0.48 -1.23 -15.42
CA THR A 95 1.64 -0.32 -15.56
C THR A 95 2.76 -0.75 -14.62
N LYS A 96 3.98 -0.90 -15.15
CA LYS A 96 5.18 -1.12 -14.36
C LYS A 96 5.55 0.14 -13.60
N HIS A 97 5.78 -0.01 -12.29
CA HIS A 97 6.17 1.11 -11.45
C HIS A 97 7.00 0.70 -10.25
N ALA A 98 7.67 1.69 -9.66
CA ALA A 98 8.40 1.66 -8.40
C ALA A 98 8.39 3.06 -7.80
N PHE A 99 8.70 3.21 -6.51
CA PHE A 99 8.92 4.55 -5.96
C PHE A 99 9.85 4.55 -4.76
N GLN A 100 10.38 5.73 -4.49
CA GLN A 100 11.25 6.03 -3.35
C GLN A 100 10.82 7.34 -2.68
N ILE A 101 11.23 7.49 -1.43
CA ILE A 101 11.08 8.72 -0.66
C ILE A 101 12.39 9.50 -0.69
N ASP A 102 12.32 10.76 -1.12
CA ASP A 102 13.47 11.64 -1.28
C ASP A 102 13.74 12.49 -0.02
N SER A 103 12.69 12.80 0.76
CA SER A 103 12.80 13.47 2.07
C SER A 103 13.20 12.50 3.19
N GLU A 104 13.44 13.01 4.42
CA GLU A 104 13.74 12.16 5.60
C GLU A 104 12.62 11.17 5.90
N THR A 105 11.38 11.64 5.78
CA THR A 105 10.16 10.83 5.81
C THR A 105 9.12 11.44 4.86
N ALA A 106 8.13 10.64 4.46
CA ALA A 106 6.95 11.13 3.74
C ALA A 106 5.66 10.49 4.28
N ARG A 107 4.55 11.21 4.13
CA ARG A 107 3.20 10.70 4.38
C ARG A 107 2.41 10.68 3.09
N LEU A 108 1.85 9.53 2.75
CA LEU A 108 1.09 9.32 1.53
C LEU A 108 -0.29 8.76 1.86
N LEU A 109 -1.33 9.22 1.16
CA LEU A 109 -2.53 8.40 1.00
C LEU A 109 -2.30 7.48 -0.18
N ASN A 110 -2.45 6.18 0.04
CA ASN A 110 -2.36 5.15 -0.98
C ASN A 110 -3.72 4.47 -1.13
N THR A 111 -4.14 4.22 -2.37
CA THR A 111 -5.47 3.68 -2.66
C THR A 111 -5.41 2.70 -3.81
N TYR A 112 -6.09 1.56 -3.66
CA TYR A 112 -6.23 0.54 -4.68
C TYR A 112 -7.68 0.41 -5.16
N VAL A 113 -7.85 0.27 -6.48
CA VAL A 113 -9.17 0.11 -7.13
C VAL A 113 -9.13 -1.04 -8.14
N PRO A 114 -9.82 -2.18 -7.90
CA PRO A 114 -10.62 -2.50 -6.72
C PRO A 114 -9.74 -2.84 -5.49
N ALA A 115 -10.39 -2.97 -4.33
CA ALA A 115 -9.74 -3.31 -3.07
C ALA A 115 -9.11 -4.72 -3.09
N GLY A 116 -8.22 -4.98 -2.14
CA GLY A 116 -7.67 -6.32 -1.87
C GLY A 116 -6.23 -6.29 -1.38
N PHE A 117 -5.41 -5.36 -1.90
CA PHE A 117 -3.98 -5.30 -1.58
C PHE A 117 -3.71 -5.03 -0.09
N GLU A 118 -4.59 -4.29 0.59
CA GLU A 118 -4.50 -4.04 2.03
C GLU A 118 -4.45 -5.34 2.85
N TYR A 119 -5.06 -6.42 2.36
CA TYR A 119 -4.98 -7.72 3.03
C TYR A 119 -3.64 -8.41 2.85
N THR A 120 -2.90 -8.12 1.77
CA THR A 120 -1.50 -8.57 1.63
C THR A 120 -0.63 -7.91 2.70
N ILE A 121 -0.81 -6.60 2.92
CA ILE A 121 -0.14 -5.88 4.00
C ILE A 121 -0.53 -6.47 5.35
N MET A 122 -1.83 -6.52 5.68
CA MET A 122 -2.29 -7.02 6.98
C MET A 122 -1.86 -8.47 7.26
N ALA A 123 -1.78 -9.33 6.25
CA ALA A 123 -1.40 -10.73 6.41
C ALA A 123 0.10 -10.95 6.61
N THR A 124 0.94 -9.97 6.24
CA THR A 124 2.41 -10.05 6.36
C THR A 124 2.99 -9.04 7.34
N ALA A 125 2.14 -8.24 7.99
CA ALA A 125 2.53 -7.20 8.93
C ALA A 125 2.48 -7.65 10.38
N VAL A 126 3.06 -6.82 11.25
CA VAL A 126 2.82 -6.87 12.70
C VAL A 126 1.94 -5.68 13.09
N PRO A 127 0.98 -5.81 14.02
CA PRO A 127 0.23 -4.66 14.54
C PRO A 127 1.17 -3.60 15.10
N ALA A 128 0.96 -2.34 14.73
CA ALA A 128 1.77 -1.23 15.21
C ALA A 128 1.29 -0.75 16.58
N GLU A 129 2.19 -0.77 17.57
CA GLU A 129 1.90 -0.31 18.94
C GLU A 129 1.85 1.22 19.05
N THR A 130 2.55 1.92 18.15
CA THR A 130 2.59 3.38 18.07
C THR A 130 2.26 3.87 16.66
N ARG A 131 2.10 5.18 16.50
CA ARG A 131 1.90 5.85 15.19
C ARG A 131 3.21 6.45 14.66
N THR A 132 4.28 5.68 14.76
CA THR A 132 5.61 6.03 14.26
C THR A 132 6.12 4.93 13.33
N LEU A 133 7.22 5.20 12.63
CA LEU A 133 7.95 4.18 11.88
C LEU A 133 8.30 2.98 12.79
N PRO A 134 8.39 1.77 12.23
CA PRO A 134 8.77 0.58 12.98
C PRO A 134 10.16 0.71 13.60
N PRO A 135 10.41 0.08 14.76
CA PRO A 135 11.76 -0.03 15.30
C PRO A 135 12.70 -0.72 14.31
N ALA A 136 13.94 -0.25 14.21
CA ALA A 136 14.95 -0.88 13.34
C ALA A 136 15.27 -2.34 13.71
N SER A 137 14.94 -2.76 14.94
CA SER A 137 15.09 -4.13 15.43
C SER A 137 13.93 -5.05 15.04
N MET A 138 12.90 -4.54 14.37
CA MET A 138 11.75 -5.33 13.95
C MET A 138 12.21 -6.42 12.95
N PRO A 139 11.90 -7.70 13.21
CA PRO A 139 12.29 -8.77 12.29
C PRO A 139 11.52 -8.66 10.98
N PHE A 140 12.18 -9.03 9.88
CA PHE A 140 11.47 -9.29 8.63
C PHE A 140 10.55 -10.50 8.79
N PRO A 141 9.39 -10.52 8.11
CA PRO A 141 8.51 -11.68 8.14
C PRO A 141 9.23 -12.89 7.54
N ASP A 142 8.90 -14.08 8.05
CA ASP A 142 9.34 -15.33 7.45
C ASP A 142 8.81 -15.43 6.01
N LEU A 143 9.71 -15.66 5.04
CA LEU A 143 9.36 -15.57 3.62
C LEU A 143 8.39 -16.67 3.20
N GLU A 144 8.49 -17.87 3.77
CA GLU A 144 7.60 -18.97 3.43
C GLU A 144 6.18 -18.67 3.95
N GLN A 145 6.06 -18.25 5.21
CA GLN A 145 4.79 -17.84 5.81
C GLN A 145 4.18 -16.65 5.07
N ALA A 146 4.99 -15.64 4.73
CA ALA A 146 4.52 -14.48 3.97
C ALA A 146 3.98 -14.89 2.59
N ASN A 147 4.70 -15.74 1.86
CA ASN A 147 4.26 -16.22 0.55
C ASN A 147 2.96 -17.03 0.64
N GLN A 148 2.83 -17.91 1.64
CA GLN A 148 1.60 -18.66 1.88
C GLN A 148 0.42 -17.72 2.19
N ALA A 149 0.64 -16.72 3.04
CA ALA A 149 -0.38 -15.73 3.39
C ALA A 149 -0.83 -14.93 2.16
N ILE A 150 0.12 -14.46 1.34
CA ILE A 150 -0.14 -13.76 0.08
C ILE A 150 -0.94 -14.65 -0.89
N GLU A 151 -0.61 -15.93 -1.00
CA GLU A 151 -1.35 -16.87 -1.85
C GLU A 151 -2.82 -17.00 -1.40
N GLN A 152 -3.08 -17.07 -0.10
CA GLN A 152 -4.45 -17.13 0.42
C GLN A 152 -5.20 -15.81 0.17
N VAL A 153 -4.54 -14.67 0.36
CA VAL A 153 -5.12 -13.35 0.08
C VAL A 153 -5.47 -13.23 -1.39
N THR A 154 -4.56 -13.55 -2.31
CA THR A 154 -4.78 -13.39 -3.76
C THR A 154 -5.81 -14.37 -4.32
N LYS A 155 -6.02 -15.54 -3.69
CA LYS A 155 -7.15 -16.43 -4.00
C LYS A 155 -8.50 -15.79 -3.64
N LYS A 156 -8.58 -15.08 -2.51
CA LYS A 156 -9.80 -14.42 -2.04
C LYS A 156 -10.05 -13.09 -2.75
N TYR A 157 -8.99 -12.31 -2.95
CA TYR A 157 -8.98 -10.98 -3.58
C TYR A 157 -8.00 -10.98 -4.76
N PRO A 158 -8.44 -11.40 -5.96
CA PRO A 158 -7.55 -11.48 -7.12
C PRO A 158 -6.86 -10.16 -7.49
N ALA A 159 -7.48 -9.02 -7.15
CA ALA A 159 -6.93 -7.70 -7.36
C ALA A 159 -5.69 -7.38 -6.52
N ALA A 160 -5.48 -8.11 -5.41
CA ALA A 160 -4.29 -7.98 -4.56
C ALA A 160 -3.02 -8.54 -5.22
N LYS A 161 -3.15 -9.28 -6.32
CA LYS A 161 -2.03 -9.94 -6.98
C LYS A 161 -1.05 -8.90 -7.53
N THR A 162 0.21 -9.07 -7.16
CA THR A 162 1.32 -8.21 -7.56
C THR A 162 2.39 -9.05 -8.22
N ILE A 163 2.86 -8.61 -9.39
CA ILE A 163 4.01 -9.22 -10.08
C ILE A 163 5.25 -8.42 -9.68
N ASN A 164 6.12 -9.03 -8.88
CA ASN A 164 7.42 -8.46 -8.56
C ASN A 164 8.38 -8.66 -9.74
N LEU A 165 9.05 -7.59 -10.16
CA LEU A 165 9.99 -7.62 -11.28
C LEU A 165 11.46 -7.70 -10.83
N GLY A 166 11.69 -7.89 -9.53
CA GLY A 166 13.02 -7.90 -8.92
C GLY A 166 13.57 -6.50 -8.68
N ASP A 167 14.89 -6.38 -8.63
CA ASP A 167 15.57 -5.10 -8.41
C ASP A 167 15.64 -4.29 -9.72
N PHE A 168 15.99 -3.00 -9.60
CA PHE A 168 16.41 -2.19 -10.74
C PHE A 168 17.68 -2.80 -11.37
N THR A 169 17.55 -3.75 -12.29
CA THR A 169 18.65 -4.09 -13.19
C THR A 169 18.80 -2.91 -14.14
N ARG A 170 19.79 -2.05 -13.88
CA ARG A 170 20.33 -1.13 -14.89
C ARG A 170 21.06 -1.91 -15.96
#